data_AF-A0A4Q3S2S5-F1
#
_entry.id   AF-A0A4Q3S2S5-F1
#
_cell.length_a   1.000
_cell.length_b   1.000
_cell.length_c   1.000
_cell.angle_alpha   90.00
_cell.angle_beta   90.00
_cell.angle_gamma   90.00
#
_symmetry.space_group_name_H-M   'P 1'
#
loop_
_entity.id
_entity.type
_entity.pdbx_description
1 polymer ?
#
loop_
_entity_poly.entity_id
_entity_poly.type
_entity_poly.pdbx_seq_one_letter_code
_entity_poly.pdbx_strand_id
1 'polypeptide(L)'
;MRALLPLAALTLLLAACEPAPKGVDGQTLSNAVADAVGGENSCVFLVDQASGKKTFQYGAPSACGRELPDCSGATLNATDLAQLAAKGADRAISCDSTADGARTVAWASGLVETKAGGQKLAYAAVMEGPSEQSLPGREMKARLATAFRRAGL
;
A
#
# COMPACT_ATOMS: atom_id res chain seq x y z
N MET A 1 30.23 6.02 -50.64
CA MET A 1 30.71 6.64 -49.38
C MET A 1 29.66 6.37 -48.31
N ARG A 2 30.04 5.69 -47.23
CA ARG A 2 29.18 5.24 -46.12
C ARG A 2 28.81 6.44 -45.23
N ALA A 3 27.52 6.78 -45.13
CA ALA A 3 27.04 7.76 -44.16
C ALA A 3 26.76 7.06 -42.81
N LEU A 4 27.45 7.51 -41.78
CA LEU A 4 27.38 7.01 -40.40
C LEU A 4 26.05 7.42 -39.75
N LEU A 5 25.33 6.45 -39.17
CA LEU A 5 24.19 6.71 -38.29
C LEU A 5 24.69 7.24 -36.93
N PRO A 6 24.08 8.29 -36.35
CA PRO A 6 24.36 8.66 -34.97
C PRO A 6 23.62 7.70 -34.02
N LEU A 7 24.38 7.02 -33.16
CA LEU A 7 23.84 6.27 -32.02
C LEU A 7 23.15 7.26 -31.05
N ALA A 8 21.83 7.16 -30.94
CA ALA A 8 21.08 7.80 -29.87
C ALA A 8 21.40 7.08 -28.53
N ALA A 9 21.95 7.83 -27.58
CA ALA A 9 22.22 7.35 -26.24
C ALA A 9 20.89 7.05 -25.51
N LEU A 10 20.64 5.78 -25.18
CA LEU A 10 19.61 5.38 -24.23
C LEU A 10 20.03 5.83 -22.83
N THR A 11 19.45 6.92 -22.34
CA THR A 11 19.45 7.24 -20.91
C THR A 11 18.45 6.32 -20.22
N LEU A 12 18.93 5.23 -19.60
CA LEU A 12 18.16 4.48 -18.63
C LEU A 12 17.87 5.40 -17.43
N LEU A 13 16.68 5.99 -17.39
CA LEU A 13 16.12 6.56 -16.17
C LEU A 13 15.96 5.41 -15.17
N LEU A 14 16.83 5.34 -14.17
CA LEU A 14 16.60 4.48 -13.02
C LEU A 14 15.30 4.93 -12.37
N ALA A 15 14.25 4.13 -12.52
CA ALA A 15 13.03 4.27 -11.73
C ALA A 15 13.45 4.36 -10.26
N ALA A 16 13.01 5.41 -9.58
CA ALA A 16 13.24 5.59 -8.16
C ALA A 16 12.59 4.43 -7.41
N CYS A 17 13.36 3.37 -7.13
CA CYS A 17 12.99 2.35 -6.16
C CYS A 17 12.87 3.04 -4.82
N GLU A 18 11.62 3.29 -4.38
CA GLU A 18 11.38 3.71 -3.01
C GLU A 18 11.98 2.67 -2.06
N PRO A 19 12.76 3.09 -1.05
CA PRO A 19 13.54 2.16 -0.25
C PRO A 19 12.61 1.27 0.57
N ALA A 20 12.77 -0.05 0.43
CA ALA A 20 12.10 -1.05 1.26
C ALA A 20 12.47 -0.90 2.75
N PRO A 21 11.71 -1.51 3.68
CA PRO A 21 12.08 -1.57 5.08
C PRO A 21 13.47 -2.20 5.27
N LYS A 22 14.20 -1.78 6.32
CA LYS A 22 15.56 -2.27 6.56
C LYS A 22 15.58 -3.79 6.70
N GLY A 23 16.44 -4.45 5.92
CA GLY A 23 16.62 -5.91 5.97
C GLY A 23 15.49 -6.72 5.31
N VAL A 24 14.57 -6.06 4.60
CA VAL A 24 13.48 -6.70 3.86
C VAL A 24 13.74 -6.58 2.36
N ASP A 25 13.57 -7.68 1.65
CA ASP A 25 13.62 -7.68 0.18
C ASP A 25 12.34 -7.04 -0.38
N GLY A 26 12.50 -5.90 -1.08
CA GLY A 26 11.38 -5.12 -1.58
C GLY A 26 10.52 -5.86 -2.62
N GLN A 27 11.13 -6.72 -3.44
CA GLN A 27 10.40 -7.48 -4.46
C GLN A 27 9.56 -8.58 -3.81
N THR A 28 10.11 -9.32 -2.85
CA THR A 28 9.40 -10.34 -2.09
C THR A 28 8.23 -9.73 -1.33
N LEU A 29 8.42 -8.56 -0.70
CA LEU A 29 7.35 -7.82 -0.05
C LEU A 29 6.27 -7.38 -1.06
N SER A 30 6.67 -6.83 -2.20
CA SER A 30 5.73 -6.41 -3.25
C SER A 30 4.89 -7.57 -3.76
N ASN A 31 5.50 -8.73 -4.01
CA ASN A 31 4.80 -9.93 -4.46
C ASN A 31 3.84 -10.45 -3.38
N ALA A 32 4.27 -10.51 -2.13
CA ALA A 32 3.43 -10.95 -1.02
C ALA A 32 2.20 -10.03 -0.83
N VAL A 33 2.37 -8.72 -0.99
CA VAL A 33 1.24 -7.76 -0.95
C VAL A 33 0.33 -7.92 -2.16
N ALA A 34 0.89 -8.07 -3.37
CA ALA A 34 0.14 -8.29 -4.60
C ALA A 34 -0.74 -9.55 -4.50
N ASP A 35 -0.20 -10.65 -3.98
CA ASP A 35 -0.95 -11.89 -3.80
C ASP A 35 -2.05 -11.76 -2.73
N ALA A 36 -1.82 -10.94 -1.70
CA ALA A 36 -2.74 -10.80 -0.58
C ALA A 36 -3.93 -9.89 -0.91
N VAL A 37 -3.66 -8.74 -1.53
CA VAL A 37 -4.62 -7.64 -1.69
C VAL A 37 -4.47 -6.91 -3.03
N GLY A 38 -3.82 -7.53 -4.01
CA GLY A 38 -3.63 -6.96 -5.33
C GLY A 38 -4.94 -6.57 -6.01
N GLY A 39 -4.90 -5.48 -6.76
CA GLY A 39 -6.06 -4.92 -7.44
C GLY A 39 -5.69 -3.56 -8.04
N GLU A 40 -6.43 -3.13 -9.06
CA GLU A 40 -6.14 -1.88 -9.79
C GLU A 40 -6.16 -0.65 -8.87
N ASN A 41 -7.10 -0.61 -7.92
CA ASN A 41 -7.25 0.48 -6.96
C ASN A 41 -6.84 0.06 -5.53
N SER A 42 -5.92 -0.89 -5.42
CA SER A 42 -5.32 -1.24 -4.13
C SER A 42 -4.08 -0.39 -3.87
N CYS A 43 -3.94 0.11 -2.65
CA CYS A 43 -2.72 0.77 -2.19
C CYS A 43 -2.34 0.26 -0.80
N VAL A 44 -1.04 0.03 -0.58
CA VAL A 44 -0.48 -0.30 0.74
C VAL A 44 0.77 0.51 0.99
N PHE A 45 0.83 1.12 2.16
CA PHE A 45 2.02 1.79 2.68
C PHE A 45 2.58 1.06 3.88
N LEU A 46 3.91 1.02 3.97
CA LEU A 46 4.60 0.88 5.25
C LEU A 46 5.27 2.21 5.59
N VAL A 47 5.13 2.61 6.85
CA VAL A 47 5.73 3.83 7.38
C VAL A 47 6.51 3.52 8.64
N ASP A 48 7.62 4.23 8.82
CA ASP A 48 8.34 4.27 10.08
C ASP A 48 7.46 4.94 11.16
N GLN A 49 7.29 4.28 12.30
CA GLN A 49 6.36 4.75 13.32
C GLN A 49 6.85 6.04 14.02
N ALA A 50 8.16 6.24 14.12
CA ALA A 50 8.73 7.40 14.80
C ALA A 50 8.66 8.67 13.94
N SER A 51 8.92 8.52 12.64
CA SER A 51 9.01 9.66 11.71
C SER A 51 7.80 9.83 10.80
N GLY A 52 6.92 8.83 10.69
CA GLY A 52 5.85 8.80 9.69
C GLY A 52 6.35 8.68 8.25
N LYS A 53 7.67 8.47 8.05
CA LYS A 53 8.28 8.39 6.72
C LYS A 53 7.90 7.07 6.05
N LYS A 54 7.42 7.16 4.81
CA LYS A 54 7.15 6.01 3.95
C LYS A 54 8.44 5.22 3.65
N THR A 55 8.37 3.91 3.86
CA THR A 55 9.44 2.93 3.58
C THR A 55 8.98 1.81 2.65
N PHE A 56 7.77 1.90 2.12
CA PHE A 56 7.24 0.99 1.12
C PHE A 56 5.96 1.57 0.54
N GLN A 57 5.74 1.38 -0.77
CA GLN A 57 4.47 1.58 -1.44
C GLN A 57 4.18 0.38 -2.34
N TYR A 58 2.96 -0.11 -2.25
CA TYR A 58 2.32 -0.90 -3.29
C TYR A 58 1.15 -0.10 -3.87
N GLY A 59 0.93 -0.23 -5.18
CA GLY A 59 -0.12 0.50 -5.91
C GLY A 59 0.39 1.78 -6.58
N ALA A 60 -0.35 2.24 -7.57
CA ALA A 60 -0.03 3.47 -8.30
C ALA A 60 -0.23 4.72 -7.40
N PRO A 61 0.56 5.79 -7.56
CA PRO A 61 0.37 7.03 -6.80
C PRO A 61 -1.04 7.60 -6.91
N SER A 62 -1.69 7.47 -8.07
CA SER A 62 -3.08 7.89 -8.29
C SER A 62 -4.08 7.10 -7.44
N ALA A 63 -3.88 5.79 -7.27
CA ALA A 63 -4.73 4.95 -6.41
C ALA A 63 -4.51 5.29 -4.93
N CYS A 64 -3.25 5.50 -4.53
CA CYS A 64 -2.90 5.83 -3.14
C CYS A 64 -3.37 7.22 -2.69
N GLY A 65 -3.35 8.21 -3.60
CA GLY A 65 -3.77 9.58 -3.32
C GLY A 65 -5.26 9.84 -3.55
N ARG A 66 -6.05 8.83 -3.92
CA ARG A 66 -7.47 8.99 -4.19
C ARG A 66 -8.24 9.19 -2.89
N GLU A 67 -9.04 10.25 -2.85
CA GLU A 67 -10.04 10.47 -1.80
C GLU A 67 -11.20 9.47 -1.97
N LEU A 68 -11.48 8.73 -0.90
CA LEU A 68 -12.55 7.73 -0.82
C LEU A 68 -13.32 7.91 0.50
N PRO A 69 -14.57 7.42 0.61
CA PRO A 69 -15.31 7.50 1.87
C PRO A 69 -14.56 6.83 3.01
N ASP A 70 -14.47 7.49 4.15
CA ASP A 70 -13.78 6.97 5.35
C ASP A 70 -14.65 6.04 6.22
N CYS A 71 -15.88 5.80 5.76
CA CYS A 71 -16.94 5.06 6.44
C CYS A 71 -17.47 5.69 7.73
N SER A 72 -17.20 6.99 7.95
CA SER A 72 -17.75 7.79 9.05
C SER A 72 -18.49 9.06 8.58
N GLY A 73 -18.51 9.32 7.28
CA GLY A 73 -19.18 10.47 6.65
C GLY A 73 -18.22 11.54 6.13
N ALA A 74 -16.91 11.26 6.14
CA ALA A 74 -15.87 12.10 5.54
C ALA A 74 -15.15 11.33 4.41
N THR A 75 -14.12 11.96 3.84
CA THR A 75 -13.18 11.30 2.92
C THR A 75 -11.83 11.09 3.56
N LEU A 76 -11.08 10.15 3.00
CA LEU A 76 -9.73 9.80 3.38
C LEU A 76 -8.98 9.28 2.16
N ASN A 77 -7.65 9.45 2.14
CA ASN A 77 -6.76 8.75 1.23
C ASN A 77 -5.75 7.86 2.00
N ALA A 78 -5.03 7.00 1.29
CA ALA A 78 -4.08 6.08 1.92
C ALA A 78 -2.89 6.79 2.60
N THR A 79 -2.50 7.95 2.09
CA THR A 79 -1.37 8.74 2.64
C THR A 79 -1.71 9.27 4.02
N ASP A 80 -2.90 9.85 4.18
CA ASP A 80 -3.39 10.35 5.46
C ASP A 80 -3.64 9.21 6.44
N LEU A 81 -4.18 8.09 5.96
CA LEU A 81 -4.30 6.88 6.79
C LEU A 81 -2.93 6.39 7.28
N ALA A 82 -1.88 6.46 6.46
CA ALA A 82 -0.53 6.08 6.87
C ALA A 82 0.02 6.97 7.99
N GLN A 83 -0.25 8.28 7.93
CA GLN A 83 0.13 9.21 9.00
C GLN A 83 -0.64 8.94 10.30
N LEU A 84 -1.92 8.58 10.19
CA LEU A 84 -2.71 8.15 11.35
C LEU A 84 -2.19 6.82 11.91
N ALA A 85 -1.84 5.86 11.06
CA ALA A 85 -1.31 4.56 11.45
C ALA A 85 0.03 4.68 12.19
N ALA A 86 0.93 5.57 11.74
CA ALA A 86 2.17 5.87 12.46
C ALA A 86 1.91 6.37 13.89
N LYS A 87 0.79 7.04 14.12
CA LYS A 87 0.33 7.52 15.45
C LYS A 87 -0.48 6.47 16.22
N GLY A 88 -0.59 5.24 15.70
CA GLY A 88 -1.27 4.11 16.36
C GLY A 88 -2.72 3.91 15.94
N ALA A 89 -3.22 4.58 14.90
CA ALA A 89 -4.58 4.33 14.42
C ALA A 89 -4.69 2.91 13.84
N ASP A 90 -5.60 2.13 14.41
CA ASP A 90 -5.97 0.80 13.94
C ASP A 90 -7.34 0.86 13.24
N ARG A 91 -7.40 0.39 12.00
CA ARG A 91 -8.63 0.31 11.21
C ARG A 91 -8.77 -1.06 10.57
N ALA A 92 -10.02 -1.50 10.44
CA ALA A 92 -10.43 -2.70 9.73
C ALA A 92 -11.92 -2.58 9.40
N ILE A 93 -12.26 -1.68 8.48
CA ILE A 93 -13.64 -1.28 8.16
C ILE A 93 -13.85 -1.23 6.65
N SER A 94 -15.11 -1.39 6.22
CA SER A 94 -15.54 -1.23 4.83
C SER A 94 -16.89 -0.54 4.77
N CYS A 95 -17.18 0.10 3.64
CA CYS A 95 -18.45 0.71 3.31
C CYS A 95 -18.57 0.86 1.79
N ASP A 96 -19.76 1.21 1.31
CA ASP A 96 -19.98 1.51 -0.09
C ASP A 96 -19.18 2.77 -0.49
N SER A 97 -18.48 2.68 -1.63
CA SER A 97 -17.77 3.82 -2.23
C SER A 97 -18.61 4.54 -3.28
N THR A 98 -19.68 3.90 -3.75
CA THR A 98 -20.67 4.48 -4.68
C THR A 98 -22.07 4.43 -4.09
N ALA A 99 -22.92 5.39 -4.46
CA ALA A 99 -24.28 5.52 -3.91
C ALA A 99 -25.20 4.35 -4.26
N ASP A 100 -24.92 3.64 -5.36
CA ASP A 100 -25.65 2.46 -5.81
C ASP A 100 -25.15 1.15 -5.16
N GLY A 101 -24.12 1.22 -4.30
CA GLY A 101 -23.54 0.05 -3.64
C GLY A 101 -22.80 -0.91 -4.58
N ALA A 102 -22.59 -0.53 -5.85
CA ALA A 102 -21.90 -1.36 -6.83
C ALA A 102 -20.40 -1.49 -6.53
N ARG A 103 -19.85 -0.55 -5.76
CA ARG A 103 -18.46 -0.53 -5.33
C ARG A 103 -18.35 -0.29 -3.84
N THR A 104 -17.32 -0.86 -3.26
CA THR A 104 -16.98 -0.76 -1.86
C THR A 104 -15.53 -0.34 -1.71
N VAL A 105 -15.27 0.39 -0.64
CA VAL A 105 -13.93 0.67 -0.13
C VAL A 105 -13.70 -0.13 1.15
N ALA A 106 -12.50 -0.69 1.26
CA ALA A 106 -12.00 -1.32 2.46
C ALA A 106 -10.77 -0.59 2.96
N TRP A 107 -10.71 -0.36 4.26
CA TRP A 107 -9.61 0.29 4.95
C TRP A 107 -9.03 -0.65 5.99
N ALA A 108 -7.71 -0.77 6.01
CA ALA A 108 -6.98 -1.44 7.07
C ALA A 108 -5.74 -0.65 7.48
N SER A 109 -5.50 -0.52 8.77
CA SER A 109 -4.25 0.05 9.29
C SER A 109 -3.89 -0.57 10.63
N GLY A 110 -2.63 -0.43 11.02
CA GLY A 110 -2.16 -0.89 12.32
C GLY A 110 -0.64 -0.95 12.39
N LEU A 111 -0.14 -1.46 13.52
CA LEU A 111 1.27 -1.74 13.68
C LEU A 111 1.64 -3.02 12.93
N VAL A 112 2.86 -3.05 12.40
CA VAL A 112 3.45 -4.27 11.83
C VAL A 112 4.20 -4.99 12.93
N GLU A 113 3.85 -6.25 13.16
CA GLU A 113 4.67 -7.12 14.00
C GLU A 113 5.98 -7.39 13.28
N THR A 114 7.08 -6.81 13.77
CA THR A 114 8.41 -7.11 13.27
C THR A 114 9.17 -8.04 14.20
N LYS A 115 10.13 -8.80 13.67
CA LYS A 115 11.10 -9.55 14.50
C LYS A 115 11.71 -8.68 15.60
N ALA A 116 12.05 -9.30 16.74
CA ALA A 116 12.61 -8.59 17.90
C ALA A 116 13.86 -7.76 17.51
N GLY A 117 13.87 -6.48 17.89
CA GLY A 117 14.92 -5.52 17.49
C GLY A 117 14.77 -4.94 16.07
N GLY A 118 13.73 -5.33 15.35
CA GLY A 118 13.36 -4.79 14.04
C GLY A 118 12.83 -3.36 14.11
N GLN A 119 12.75 -2.72 12.93
CA GLN A 119 12.21 -1.37 12.80
C GLN A 119 10.73 -1.34 13.21
N LYS A 120 10.33 -0.37 14.03
CA LYS A 120 8.92 -0.16 14.36
C LYS A 120 8.19 0.43 13.17
N LEU A 121 7.32 -0.36 12.55
CA LEU A 121 6.57 0.02 11.36
C LEU A 121 5.08 0.04 11.67
N ALA A 122 4.37 0.93 10.97
CA ALA A 122 2.93 0.88 10.83
C ALA A 122 2.58 0.70 9.35
N TYR A 123 1.37 0.23 9.07
CA TYR A 123 0.86 0.10 7.72
C TYR A 123 -0.48 0.79 7.57
N ALA A 124 -0.75 1.22 6.34
CA ALA A 124 -2.06 1.65 5.88
C ALA A 124 -2.36 0.97 4.56
N ALA A 125 -3.59 0.53 4.39
CA ALA A 125 -4.04 -0.15 3.20
C ALA A 125 -5.45 0.28 2.83
N VAL A 126 -5.67 0.42 1.53
CA VAL A 126 -6.97 0.66 0.93
C VAL A 126 -7.15 -0.26 -0.26
N MET A 127 -8.37 -0.75 -0.44
CA MET A 127 -8.82 -1.45 -1.63
C MET A 127 -10.18 -0.89 -2.00
N GLU A 128 -10.35 -0.52 -3.26
CA GLU A 128 -11.64 -0.10 -3.80
C GLU A 128 -11.96 -0.86 -5.08
N GLY A 129 -13.17 -1.39 -5.19
CA GLY A 129 -13.49 -2.28 -6.28
C GLY A 129 -14.96 -2.68 -6.32
N PRO A 130 -15.35 -3.51 -7.29
CA PRO A 130 -16.69 -4.11 -7.30
C PRO A 130 -16.98 -4.83 -5.98
N SER A 131 -18.17 -4.63 -5.42
CA SER A 131 -18.52 -5.10 -4.07
C SER A 131 -18.32 -6.61 -3.90
N GLU A 132 -18.64 -7.39 -4.93
CA GLU A 132 -18.49 -8.86 -4.96
C GLU A 132 -17.02 -9.35 -4.98
N GLN A 133 -16.07 -8.47 -5.27
CA GLN A 133 -14.64 -8.81 -5.43
C GLN A 133 -13.77 -8.16 -4.36
N SER A 134 -14.23 -7.05 -3.79
CA SER A 134 -13.53 -6.35 -2.72
C SER A 134 -13.42 -7.22 -1.47
N LEU A 135 -12.28 -7.14 -0.79
CA LEU A 135 -12.14 -7.74 0.53
C LEU A 135 -12.71 -6.80 1.60
N PRO A 136 -13.45 -7.30 2.60
CA PRO A 136 -13.74 -6.52 3.79
C PRO A 136 -12.46 -6.08 4.51
N GLY A 137 -12.46 -4.92 5.16
CA GLY A 137 -11.27 -4.37 5.83
C GLY A 137 -10.64 -5.31 6.88
N ARG A 138 -11.47 -6.11 7.57
CA ARG A 138 -10.99 -7.16 8.50
C ARG A 138 -10.22 -8.27 7.79
N GLU A 139 -10.70 -8.70 6.63
CA GLU A 139 -10.03 -9.72 5.81
C GLU A 139 -8.74 -9.15 5.22
N MET A 140 -8.78 -7.92 4.70
CA MET A 140 -7.60 -7.20 4.21
C MET A 140 -6.50 -7.12 5.28
N LYS A 141 -6.87 -6.75 6.52
CA LYS A 141 -5.96 -6.74 7.67
C LYS A 141 -5.33 -8.11 7.94
N ALA A 142 -6.13 -9.18 7.97
CA ALA A 142 -5.65 -10.53 8.24
C ALA A 142 -4.68 -11.04 7.15
N ARG A 143 -5.00 -10.78 5.87
CA ARG A 143 -4.15 -11.16 4.74
C ARG A 143 -2.83 -10.41 4.73
N LEU A 144 -2.86 -9.10 4.99
CA LEU A 144 -1.65 -8.27 5.07
C LEU A 144 -0.74 -8.67 6.22
N ALA A 145 -1.29 -8.95 7.41
CA ALA A 145 -0.49 -9.47 8.51
C ALA A 145 0.26 -10.77 8.12
N THR A 146 -0.40 -11.65 7.36
CA THR A 146 0.23 -12.87 6.85
C THR A 146 1.27 -12.58 5.76
N ALA A 147 0.98 -11.65 4.84
CA ALA A 147 1.90 -11.24 3.78
C ALA A 147 3.18 -10.63 4.35
N PHE A 148 3.07 -9.74 5.33
CA PHE A 148 4.22 -9.11 5.99
C PHE A 148 5.14 -10.14 6.64
N ARG A 149 4.58 -11.08 7.42
CA ARG A 149 5.38 -12.17 8.02
C ARG A 149 6.08 -13.03 6.96
N ARG A 150 5.39 -13.37 5.86
CA ARG A 150 5.98 -14.14 4.75
C ARG A 150 7.10 -13.37 4.05
N ALA A 151 6.99 -12.06 3.97
CA ALA A 151 8.00 -11.17 3.42
C ALA A 151 9.17 -10.89 4.38
N GLY A 152 9.13 -11.44 5.60
CA GLY A 152 10.23 -11.38 6.55
C GLY A 152 10.20 -10.20 7.51
N LEU A 153 9.08 -9.46 7.57
CA LEU A 153 8.78 -8.51 8.64
C LEU A 153 8.52 -9.28 9.94
#